data_AF-A0A1Q7EDK3-F1
#
_entry.id   AF-A0A1Q7EDK3-F1
#
_cell.length_a   1.000
_cell.length_b   1.000
_cell.length_c   1.000
_cell.angle_alpha   90.00
_cell.angle_beta   90.00
_cell.angle_gamma   90.00
#
_symmetry.space_group_name_H-M   'P 1'
#
loop_
_entity.id
_entity.type
_entity.pdbx_description
1 polymer ?
#
loop_
_entity_poly.entity_id
_entity_poly.type
_entity_poly.pdbx_seq_one_letter_code
_entity_poly.pdbx_strand_id
1 'polypeptide(L)'
;MEKHGNHVERSLEVVGYKWALLIVRELLDGPRRFTQISRALPNANQKMIIARLRELEAAGVVSRVTYAEVPPRVEYSLTTRGRALRPVVDALR
;
A
#
# COMPACT_ATOMS: atom_id res chain seq x y z
N MET A 1 -16.62 -30.05 -0.78
CA MET A 1 -15.23 -29.79 -0.39
C MET A 1 -15.05 -28.29 -0.30
N GLU A 2 -15.22 -27.73 0.90
CA GLU A 2 -15.06 -26.28 1.12
C GLU A 2 -13.58 -25.92 1.06
N LYS A 3 -13.21 -25.12 0.06
CA LYS A 3 -11.91 -24.45 0.02
C LYS A 3 -11.86 -23.45 1.17
N HIS A 4 -11.39 -23.89 2.34
CA HIS A 4 -10.86 -22.98 3.35
C HIS A 4 -9.59 -22.35 2.77
N GLY A 5 -9.75 -21.29 1.97
CA GLY A 5 -8.62 -20.53 1.45
C GLY A 5 -7.82 -20.00 2.63
N ASN A 6 -6.57 -20.44 2.73
CA ASN A 6 -5.70 -20.08 3.84
C ASN A 6 -5.58 -18.54 3.89
N HIS A 7 -5.90 -17.93 5.03
CA HIS A 7 -5.86 -16.47 5.20
C HIS A 7 -4.48 -15.88 4.87
N VAL A 8 -3.42 -16.67 5.04
CA VAL A 8 -2.04 -16.30 4.67
C VAL A 8 -1.88 -16.27 3.15
N GLU A 9 -2.37 -17.28 2.43
CA GLU A 9 -2.33 -17.35 0.97
C GLU A 9 -3.05 -16.14 0.34
N ARG A 10 -4.25 -15.82 0.84
CA ARG A 10 -5.00 -14.64 0.38
C ARG A 10 -4.32 -13.31 0.72
N SER A 11 -3.56 -13.27 1.83
CA SER A 11 -2.77 -12.09 2.16
C SER A 11 -1.57 -11.94 1.23
N LEU A 12 -0.92 -13.05 0.86
CA LEU A 12 0.19 -13.08 -0.10
C LEU A 12 -0.23 -12.65 -1.50
N GLU A 13 -1.47 -12.92 -1.92
CA GLU A 13 -2.01 -12.36 -3.16
C GLU A 13 -2.00 -10.83 -3.16
N VAL A 14 -2.10 -10.16 -2.02
CA VAL A 14 -2.10 -8.69 -1.96
C VAL A 14 -0.70 -8.13 -1.71
N VAL A 15 -0.01 -8.66 -0.68
CA VAL A 15 1.27 -8.09 -0.22
C VAL A 15 2.49 -8.75 -0.87
N GLY A 16 2.33 -9.94 -1.46
CA GLY A 16 3.40 -10.67 -2.14
C GLY A 16 3.72 -10.13 -3.54
N TYR A 17 2.89 -9.24 -4.08
CA TYR A 17 3.16 -8.58 -5.34
C TYR A 17 4.33 -7.62 -5.25
N LYS A 18 5.12 -7.57 -6.34
CA LYS A 18 6.21 -6.60 -6.51
C LYS A 18 5.70 -5.18 -6.21
N TRP A 19 6.45 -4.46 -5.38
CA TRP A 19 6.21 -3.08 -4.90
C TRP A 19 5.18 -2.92 -3.77
N ALA A 20 4.34 -3.90 -3.45
CA ALA A 20 3.30 -3.75 -2.42
C ALA A 20 3.92 -3.45 -1.03
N LEU A 21 4.86 -4.28 -0.57
CA LEU A 21 5.56 -4.05 0.70
C LEU A 21 6.43 -2.78 0.69
N LEU A 22 6.92 -2.36 -0.48
CA LEU A 22 7.69 -1.12 -0.60
C LEU A 22 6.79 0.12 -0.47
N ILE A 23 5.58 0.08 -1.02
CA ILE A 23 4.56 1.11 -0.79
C ILE A 23 4.15 1.14 0.68
N VAL A 24 3.91 -0.03 1.29
CA VAL A 24 3.60 -0.12 2.73
C VAL A 24 4.73 0.51 3.55
N ARG A 25 5.99 0.16 3.26
CA ARG A 25 7.18 0.75 3.91
C ARG A 25 7.16 2.27 3.84
N GLU A 26 6.92 2.85 2.67
CA GLU A 26 6.86 4.32 2.53
C GLU A 26 5.77 4.93 3.42
N LEU A 27 4.60 4.28 3.50
CA LEU A 27 3.45 4.80 4.25
C LEU A 27 3.51 4.53 5.77
N LEU A 28 4.49 3.77 6.26
CA LEU A 28 4.65 3.50 7.70
C LEU A 28 4.95 4.77 8.51
N ASP A 29 5.63 5.75 7.89
CA ASP A 29 6.02 7.01 8.53
C ASP A 29 4.92 8.08 8.48
N GLY A 30 3.83 7.82 7.74
CA GLY A 30 2.69 8.74 7.67
C GLY A 30 2.07 8.84 6.28
N PRO A 31 1.03 9.70 6.14
CA PRO A 31 0.37 9.94 4.87
C PRO A 31 1.33 10.52 3.81
N ARG A 32 1.20 10.07 2.56
CA ARG A 32 1.99 10.57 1.43
C ARG A 32 1.15 10.81 0.19
N ARG A 33 1.54 11.82 -0.60
CA ARG A 33 1.01 12.03 -1.96
C ARG A 33 1.62 11.03 -2.93
N PHE A 34 0.92 10.76 -4.04
CA PHE A 34 1.39 9.86 -5.09
C PHE A 34 2.81 10.20 -5.58
N THR A 35 3.12 11.48 -5.77
CA THR A 35 4.43 11.92 -6.26
C THR A 35 5.55 11.60 -5.28
N GLN A 36 5.30 11.64 -3.97
CA GLN A 36 6.28 11.25 -2.95
C GLN A 36 6.54 9.74 -2.98
N ILE A 37 5.47 8.94 -3.10
CA ILE A 37 5.57 7.48 -3.23
C ILE A 37 6.34 7.11 -4.52
N SER A 38 6.01 7.76 -5.64
CA SER A 38 6.67 7.51 -6.92
C SER A 38 8.14 7.88 -6.92
N ARG A 39 8.54 8.96 -6.24
CA ARG A 39 9.96 9.34 -6.09
C ARG A 39 10.74 8.35 -5.24
N ALA A 40 10.11 7.75 -4.23
CA ALA A 40 10.73 6.74 -3.38
C ALA A 40 10.90 5.38 -4.08
N LEU A 41 10.19 5.16 -5.19
CA LEU A 41 10.20 3.90 -5.96
C LEU A 41 10.63 4.13 -7.42
N PRO A 42 11.87 4.59 -7.68
CA PRO A 42 12.31 4.99 -9.03
C PRO A 42 12.30 3.84 -10.05
N ASN A 43 12.37 2.59 -9.58
CA ASN A 43 12.36 1.39 -10.41
C ASN A 43 10.94 0.90 -10.77
N ALA A 44 9.91 1.54 -10.23
CA ALA A 44 8.51 1.24 -10.52
C ALA A 44 7.93 2.36 -11.38
N ASN A 45 7.34 2.01 -12.52
CA ASN A 45 6.62 3.00 -13.31
C ASN A 45 5.31 3.43 -12.62
N GLN A 46 4.80 4.61 -12.99
CA GLN A 46 3.60 5.19 -12.37
C GLN A 46 2.38 4.27 -12.47
N LYS A 47 2.19 3.59 -13.61
CA LYS A 47 1.06 2.68 -13.83
C LYS A 47 1.07 1.52 -12.84
N MET A 48 2.25 0.95 -12.55
CA MET A 48 2.40 -0.12 -11.58
C MET A 48 2.12 0.36 -10.15
N ILE A 49 2.61 1.54 -9.77
CA ILE A 49 2.35 2.11 -8.43
C ILE A 49 0.85 2.37 -8.24
N ILE A 50 0.17 2.92 -9.25
CA ILE A 50 -1.28 3.14 -9.22
C ILE A 50 -2.04 1.82 -9.06
N ALA A 51 -1.66 0.78 -9.83
CA ALA A 51 -2.29 -0.53 -9.73
C ALA A 51 -2.14 -1.12 -8.32
N ARG A 52 -0.93 -1.07 -7.74
CA ARG A 52 -0.67 -1.57 -6.39
C ARG A 52 -1.40 -0.76 -5.31
N LEU A 53 -1.46 0.57 -5.43
CA LEU A 53 -2.23 1.40 -4.49
C LEU A 53 -3.72 1.03 -4.51
N ARG A 54 -4.31 0.80 -5.71
CA ARG A 54 -5.70 0.37 -5.85
C ARG A 54 -5.96 -1.01 -5.25
N GLU A 55 -5.04 -1.95 -5.43
CA GLU A 55 -5.16 -3.29 -4.85
C GLU A 55 -5.02 -3.27 -3.33
N LEU A 56 -4.08 -2.48 -2.80
CA LEU A 56 -3.93 -2.28 -1.35
C LEU A 56 -5.13 -1.55 -0.75
N GLU A 57 -5.73 -0.61 -1.47
CA GLU A 57 -6.97 0.07 -1.09
C GLU A 57 -8.15 -0.91 -1.06
N ALA A 58 -8.34 -1.70 -2.12
CA ALA A 58 -9.39 -2.72 -2.19
C ALA A 58 -9.23 -3.81 -1.11
N ALA A 59 -8.00 -4.12 -0.70
CA ALA A 59 -7.71 -5.03 0.39
C ALA A 59 -7.85 -4.40 1.79
N GLY A 60 -8.14 -3.10 1.87
CA GLY A 60 -8.26 -2.37 3.14
C GLY A 60 -6.93 -2.17 3.87
N VAL A 61 -5.80 -2.22 3.16
CA VAL A 61 -4.45 -1.98 3.68
C VAL A 61 -4.10 -0.49 3.62
N VAL A 62 -4.53 0.19 2.55
CA VAL A 62 -4.31 1.62 2.32
C VAL A 62 -5.66 2.34 2.29
N SER A 63 -5.71 3.55 2.83
CA SER A 63 -6.82 4.49 2.62
C SER A 63 -6.37 5.64 1.74
N ARG A 64 -7.25 6.07 0.83
CA ARG A 64 -7.06 7.23 -0.04
C ARG A 64 -7.99 8.35 0.38
N VAL A 65 -7.45 9.53 0.68
CA VAL A 65 -8.23 10.71 1.08
C VAL A 65 -8.01 11.82 0.05
N THR A 66 -9.11 12.38 -0.45
CA THR A 66 -9.09 13.58 -1.31
C THR A 66 -9.40 14.80 -0.45
N TYR A 67 -8.55 15.80 -0.50
CA TYR A 67 -8.76 17.08 0.18
C TYR A 67 -9.17 18.13 -0.84
N ALA A 68 -10.35 18.71 -0.65
CA ALA A 68 -10.90 19.79 -1.47
C ALA A 68 -10.35 21.16 -1.03
N GLU A 69 -9.02 21.27 -0.98
CA GLU A 69 -8.30 22.53 -0.76
C GLU A 69 -7.77 23.08 -2.09
N VAL A 70 -7.19 24.29 -2.09
CA VAL A 70 -6.53 24.86 -3.27
C VAL A 70 -5.02 24.88 -3.04
N PRO A 71 -4.21 24.16 -3.83
CA PRO A 71 -4.60 23.21 -4.88
C PRO A 71 -5.12 21.88 -4.31
N PRO A 72 -6.03 21.18 -5.01
CA PRO A 72 -6.56 19.91 -4.53
C PRO A 72 -5.44 18.88 -4.39
N ARG A 73 -5.47 18.10 -3.30
CA ARG A 73 -4.49 17.04 -3.04
C ARG A 73 -5.14 15.72 -2.72
N VAL A 74 -4.40 14.65 -2.99
CA VAL A 74 -4.75 13.29 -2.64
C VAL A 74 -3.62 12.71 -1.81
N GLU A 75 -3.96 12.10 -0.69
CA GLU A 75 -3.02 11.39 0.17
C GLU A 75 -3.42 9.94 0.34
N TYR A 76 -2.40 9.12 0.53
CA TYR A 76 -2.51 7.71 0.85
C TYR A 76 -1.91 7.50 2.23
N SER A 77 -2.55 6.68 3.05
CA SER A 77 -2.08 6.32 4.38
C SER A 77 -2.39 4.85 4.66
N LEU A 78 -1.66 4.22 5.58
CA LEU A 78 -2.01 2.89 6.04
C LEU A 78 -3.24 2.93 6.95
N THR A 79 -4.17 2.00 6.73
CA THR A 79 -5.25 1.71 7.67
C THR A 79 -4.68 1.02 8.92
N THR A 80 -5.52 0.79 9.94
CA THR A 80 -5.13 -0.02 11.11
C THR A 80 -4.62 -1.40 10.70
N ARG A 81 -5.28 -2.05 9.72
CA ARG A 81 -4.86 -3.34 9.17
C ARG A 81 -3.51 -3.22 8.44
N GLY A 82 -3.30 -2.18 7.64
CA GLY A 82 -2.03 -1.99 6.95
C GLY A 82 -0.87 -1.72 7.89
N ARG A 83 -1.09 -1.03 9.01
CA ARG A 83 -0.07 -0.81 10.05
C ARG A 83 0.35 -2.11 10.74
N ALA A 84 -0.49 -3.14 10.78
CA ALA A 84 -0.14 -4.45 11.32
C ALA A 84 0.96 -5.16 10.50
N LEU A 85 1.27 -4.69 9.28
CA LEU A 85 2.40 -5.18 8.48
C LEU A 85 3.76 -4.61 8.92
N ARG A 86 3.80 -3.63 9.84
CA ARG A 86 5.05 -3.02 10.32
C ARG A 86 6.11 -4.04 10.74
N PRO A 87 5.81 -5.05 11.59
CA PRO A 87 6.83 -6.02 12.01
C PRO A 87 7.42 -6.82 10.84
N VAL A 88 6.61 -7.13 9.83
CA VAL A 88 7.06 -7.84 8.62
C VAL A 88 8.02 -6.97 7.81
N VAL A 89 7.67 -5.69 7.63
CA VAL A 89 8.53 -4.74 6.91
C VAL A 89 9.83 -4.48 7.67
N ASP A 90 9.75 -4.30 8.98
CA ASP A 90 10.91 -4.04 9.84
C ASP A 90 11.87 -5.25 9.86
N ALA A 91 11.34 -6.49 9.78
CA ALA A 91 12.16 -7.71 9.72
C ALA A 91 12.88 -7.94 8.37
N LEU A 92 12.46 -7.24 7.30
CA LEU A 92 13.06 -7.34 5.96
C LEU A 92 14.08 -6.22 5.68
N ARG A 93 14.32 -5.34 6.65
CA ARG A 93 15.14 -4.14 6.53
C ARG A 93 16.56 -4.38 7.03
#